data_AF-A0A932X3D9-F1
#
_entry.id   AF-A0A932X3D9-F1
#
_cell.length_a   1.000
_cell.length_b   1.000
_cell.length_c   1.000
_cell.angle_alpha   90.00
_cell.angle_beta   90.00
_cell.angle_gamma   90.00
#
_symmetry.space_group_name_H-M   'P 1'
#
loop_
_entity.id
_entity.type
_entity.pdbx_description
1 polymer ?
#
loop_
_entity_poly.entity_id
_entity_poly.type
_entity_poly.pdbx_seq_one_letter_code
_entity_poly.pdbx_strand_id
1 'polypeptide(L)' 'MKDDPVIQRIREARHQISAECGHDPRRLAEYYMKLQEQNRGRFFRRGAPSQRAKAA' A
#
# COMPACT_ATOMS: atom_id res chain seq x y z
N MET A 1 12.01 -18.02 -2.79
CA MET A 1 12.09 -16.54 -2.69
C MET A 1 12.68 -16.19 -1.34
N LYS A 2 13.55 -15.19 -1.25
CA LYS A 2 14.13 -14.76 0.04
C LYS A 2 13.01 -14.15 0.90
N ASP A 3 12.86 -14.59 2.14
CA ASP A 3 11.91 -14.00 3.08
C ASP A 3 12.39 -12.62 3.49
N ASP A 4 11.87 -11.60 2.81
CA ASP A 4 12.08 -10.21 3.21
C ASP A 4 11.09 -9.89 4.34
N PRO A 5 11.57 -9.58 5.55
CA PRO A 5 10.71 -9.32 6.71
C PRO A 5 9.79 -8.11 6.49
N VAL A 6 10.20 -7.13 5.67
CA VAL A 6 9.35 -5.98 5.31
C VAL A 6 8.22 -6.44 4.41
N ILE A 7 8.51 -7.27 3.40
CA ILE A 7 7.49 -7.82 2.51
C ILE A 7 6.52 -8.71 3.28
N GLN A 8 6.99 -9.51 4.24
CA GLN A 8 6.11 -10.34 5.07
C GLN A 8 5.15 -9.48 5.90
N ARG A 9 5.64 -8.41 6.51
CA ARG A 9 4.79 -7.48 7.27
C ARG A 9 3.73 -6.80 6.39
N ILE A 10 4.08 -6.44 5.15
CA ILE A 10 3.11 -5.90 4.18
C ILE A 10 2.04 -6.94 3.84
N ARG A 11 2.42 -8.21 3.66
CA ARG A 11 1.49 -9.30 3.36
C ARG A 11 0.53 -9.56 4.52
N GLU A 12 1.03 -9.58 5.75
CA GLU A 12 0.23 -9.73 6.97
C GLU A 12 -0.80 -8.60 7.08
N ALA A 13 -0.38 -7.34 6.92
CA ALA A 13 -1.29 -6.20 6.96
C ALA A 13 -2.39 -6.31 5.88
N ARG A 14 -2.02 -6.69 4.65
CA ARG A 14 -3.00 -6.90 3.57
C ARG A 14 -3.95 -8.06 3.87
N HIS A 15 -3.46 -9.13 4.50
CA HIS A 15 -4.29 -10.27 4.89
C HIS A 15 -5.33 -9.85 5.93
N GLN A 16 -4.94 -9.09 6.95
CA GLN A 16 -5.83 -8.54 7.97
C GLN A 16 -6.92 -7.64 7.35
N ILE A 17 -6.52 -6.69 6.49
CA ILE A 17 -7.48 -5.83 5.77
C ILE A 17 -8.46 -6.65 4.92
N SER A 18 -7.97 -7.68 4.24
CA SER A 18 -8.82 -8.57 3.45
C SER A 18 -9.83 -9.32 4.33
N ALA A 19 -9.43 -9.80 5.50
CA ALA A 19 -10.31 -10.45 6.46
C ALA A 19 -11.39 -9.49 7.00
N GLU A 20 -11.01 -8.25 7.31
CA GLU A 20 -11.96 -7.19 7.72
C GLU A 20 -12.98 -6.86 6.60
N CYS A 21 -12.57 -6.95 5.34
CA CYS A 21 -13.45 -6.80 4.18
C CYS A 21 -14.28 -8.07 3.88
N GLY A 22 -14.16 -9.14 4.66
CA GLY A 22 -14.84 -10.42 4.43
C GLY A 22 -14.34 -11.16 3.19
N HIS A 23 -13.09 -10.91 2.79
CA HIS A 23 -12.50 -11.39 1.54
C HIS A 23 -13.30 -11.02 0.27
N ASP A 24 -14.18 -10.00 0.34
CA ASP A 24 -14.93 -9.49 -0.79
C ASP A 24 -14.07 -8.49 -1.58
N PRO A 25 -13.77 -8.76 -2.88
CA PRO A 25 -12.96 -7.88 -3.70
C PRO A 25 -13.56 -6.48 -3.90
N ARG A 26 -14.89 -6.35 -3.91
CA ARG A 26 -15.56 -5.05 -4.06
C ARG A 26 -15.36 -4.19 -2.83
N ARG A 27 -15.63 -4.76 -1.65
CA ARG A 27 -15.41 -4.09 -0.35
C ARG A 27 -13.95 -3.72 -0.14
N LEU A 28 -13.03 -4.59 -0.56
CA LEU A 28 -11.59 -4.32 -0.51
C LEU A 28 -11.18 -3.14 -1.38
N ALA A 29 -11.71 -3.05 -2.61
CA ALA A 29 -11.46 -1.91 -3.49
C ALA A 29 -11.98 -0.60 -2.91
N GLU A 30 -13.21 -0.60 -2.38
CA GLU A 30 -13.82 0.56 -1.71
C GLU A 30 -13.00 1.02 -0.50
N TYR A 31 -12.51 0.09 0.31
CA TYR A 31 -11.64 0.39 1.44
C TYR A 31 -10.38 1.15 1.00
N TYR A 32 -9.68 0.64 -0.02
CA TYR A 32 -8.47 1.30 -0.51
C TYR A 32 -8.73 2.65 -1.18
N MET A 33 -9.87 2.82 -1.86
CA MET A 33 -10.26 4.14 -2.40
C MET A 33 -10.43 5.17 -1.29
N LYS A 34 -11.12 4.81 -0.20
CA LYS A 34 -11.29 5.69 0.97
C LYS A 34 -9.95 6.03 1.62
N LEU A 35 -9.09 5.02 1.79
CA LEU A 35 -7.75 5.20 2.34
C LEU A 35 -6.89 6.13 1.47
N GLN A 36 -7.01 6.00 0.14
CA GLN A 36 -6.31 6.85 -0.80
C GLN A 36 -6.80 8.31 -0.74
N GLU A 37 -8.11 8.54 -0.64
CA GLU A 37 -8.65 9.90 -0.49
C GLU A 37 -8.19 10.56 0.82
N GLN A 38 -8.21 9.83 1.93
CA GLN A 38 -7.72 10.31 3.23
C GLN A 38 -6.24 10.70 3.20
N ASN A 39 -5.45 10.06 2.35
CA ASN A 39 -4.01 10.28 2.24
C ASN A 39 -3.63 11.07 0.97
N ARG A 40 -4.59 11.73 0.31
CA ARG A 40 -4.39 12.38 -1.00
C ARG A 40 -3.22 13.38 -1.04
N GLY A 41 -2.94 14.08 0.07
CA GLY A 41 -1.80 15.00 0.20
C GLY A 41 -0.45 14.34 0.50
N ARG A 42 -0.42 13.03 0.77
CA ARG A 42 0.76 12.24 1.16
C ARG A 42 1.35 11.45 0.00
N PHE A 43 0.59 11.27 -1.08
CA PHE A 43 1.08 10.59 -2.28
C PHE A 43 1.95 11.53 -3.12
N PHE A 44 3.19 11.14 -3.37
CA PHE A 44 4.04 11.82 -4.34
C PHE A 44 3.36 11.78 -5.71
N ARG A 45 3.30 12.93 -6.41
CA ARG A 45 2.91 12.94 -7.83
C ARG A 45 3.81 11.94 -8.56
N ARG A 46 3.20 11.04 -9.33
CA ARG A 46 3.93 10.14 -10.24
C ARG A 46 4.81 11.04 -11.12
N GLY A 47 6.14 10.95 -10.96
CA GLY A 47 7.12 11.81 -11.63
C GLY A 47 7.97 12.70 -10.71
N ALA A 48 7.71 12.76 -9.41
CA ALA A 48 8.65 13.40 -8.48
C ALA A 48 9.97 12.61 -8.46
N PRO A 49 11.13 13.24 -8.70
CA PRO A 49 12.40 12.53 -8.70
C PRO A 49 12.62 11.89 -7.33
N SER A 50 12.82 10.58 -7.30
CA SER A 50 13.18 9.90 -6.06
C SER A 50 14.52 10.47 -5.59
N GLN A 51 14.61 10.87 -4.32
CA GLN A 51 15.86 11.39 -3.74
C GLN A 51 17.00 10.35 -3.75
N ARG A 52 16.71 9.07 -4.04
CA ARG A 52 17.72 8.02 -4.23
C ARG A 52 18.58 8.19 -5.48
N ALA A 53 18.25 9.10 -6.40
CA ALA A 53 19.03 9.31 -7.64
C ALA A 53 20.11 10.41 -7.53
N LYS A 54 20.29 11.06 -6.37
CA LYS A 54 21.28 12.15 -6.17
C LYS A 54 22.56 11.74 -5.42
N ALA A 55 22.86 10.46 -5.33
CA ALA A 55 24.11 9.96 -4.76
C ALA A 55 24.68 8.85 -5.66
N ALA A 56 25.28 9.26 -6.77
CA ALA A 56 26.19 8.47 -7.59
C ALA A 56 27.19 9.42 -8.24
#